data_AF-A0A7R9UT69-F1
#
_entry.id   AF-A0A7R9UT69-F1
#
_cell.length_a   1.000
_cell.length_b   1.000
_cell.length_c   1.000
_cell.angle_alpha   90.00
_cell.angle_beta   90.00
_cell.angle_gamma   90.00
#
_symmetry.space_group_name_H-M   'P 1'
#
loop_
_entity.id
_entity.type
_entity.pdbx_description
1 polymer ?
#
loop_
_entity_poly.entity_id
_entity_poly.type
_entity_poly.pdbx_seq_one_letter_code
_entity_poly.pdbx_strand_id
1 'polypeptide(L)'
;ELKPLAELEEPVATQAAKKRELEASVAALTDTRSSLASANLRDTHWALGSTLLGLGTSFAIEGPVNTFMRAGKLFPGPHLYAGAGCVVFWALAAALTPQMQKGSDTARVAHIGLNSAGLAL
;
A
#
# COMPACT_ATOMS: atom_id res chain seq x y z
N GLU A 1 7.59 -12.11 52.21
CA GLU A 1 7.67 -13.56 51.96
C GLU A 1 7.90 -13.78 50.48
N LEU A 2 8.92 -14.55 50.10
CA LEU A 2 9.17 -14.92 48.71
C LEU A 2 8.17 -16.02 48.34
N LYS A 3 7.42 -15.83 47.25
CA LYS A 3 6.55 -16.88 46.73
C LYS A 3 7.38 -18.16 46.48
N PRO A 4 6.88 -19.35 46.84
CA PRO A 4 7.60 -20.59 46.62
C PRO A 4 7.94 -20.75 45.14
N LEU A 5 9.18 -21.18 44.83
CA LEU A 5 9.64 -21.40 43.44
C LEU A 5 8.71 -22.35 42.66
N ALA A 6 8.05 -23.28 43.35
CA ALA A 6 7.04 -24.19 42.78
C ALA A 6 5.78 -23.50 42.25
N GLU A 7 5.49 -22.26 42.68
CA GLU A 7 4.35 -21.47 42.22
C GLU A 7 4.70 -20.62 40.98
N LEU A 8 6.00 -20.49 40.64
CA LEU A 8 6.50 -19.78 39.46
C LEU A 8 6.69 -20.70 38.24
N GLU A 9 6.74 -22.02 38.45
CA GLU A 9 6.78 -23.02 37.39
C GLU A 9 5.35 -23.33 36.94
N GLU A 10 4.90 -22.70 35.85
CA GLU A 10 3.65 -23.10 35.22
C GLU A 10 3.71 -24.61 34.89
N PRO A 11 2.62 -25.36 35.14
CA PRO A 11 2.65 -26.80 34.97
C PRO A 11 3.07 -27.16 33.54
N VAL A 12 3.93 -28.16 33.41
CA VAL A 12 4.52 -28.63 32.14
C VAL A 12 3.45 -28.86 31.06
N ALA A 13 2.24 -29.27 31.47
CA ALA A 13 1.09 -29.41 30.58
C ALA A 13 0.64 -28.09 29.93
N THR A 14 0.61 -26.98 30.69
CA THR A 14 0.28 -25.64 30.19
C THR A 14 1.37 -25.12 29.25
N GLN A 15 2.63 -25.35 29.57
CA GLN A 15 3.75 -25.00 28.68
C GLN A 15 3.71 -25.81 27.37
N ALA A 16 3.40 -27.11 27.44
CA ALA A 16 3.24 -27.96 26.26
C ALA A 16 2.05 -27.53 25.38
N ALA A 17 0.95 -27.10 25.98
CA ALA A 17 -0.20 -26.55 25.25
C ALA A 17 0.16 -25.24 24.52
N LYS A 18 0.78 -24.28 25.23
CA LYS A 18 1.27 -23.02 24.64
C LYS A 18 2.28 -23.26 23.51
N LYS A 19 3.19 -24.22 23.67
CA LYS A 19 4.15 -24.60 22.62
C LYS A 19 3.46 -25.11 21.36
N ARG A 20 2.46 -26.00 21.50
CA ARG A 20 1.68 -26.52 20.36
C ARG A 20 0.90 -25.42 19.65
N GLU A 21 0.30 -24.50 20.39
CA GLU A 21 -0.41 -23.35 19.82
C GLU A 21 0.54 -22.42 19.04
N LEU A 22 1.73 -22.15 19.60
CA LEU A 22 2.75 -21.36 18.93
C LEU A 22 3.27 -22.06 17.67
N GLU A 23 3.53 -23.37 17.74
CA GLU A 23 3.93 -24.18 16.58
C GLU A 23 2.88 -24.16 15.47
N ALA A 24 1.60 -24.29 15.82
CA ALA A 24 0.50 -24.16 14.87
C ALA A 24 0.45 -22.76 14.23
N SER A 25 0.65 -21.71 15.03
CA SER A 25 0.69 -20.32 14.55
C SER A 25 1.87 -20.08 13.61
N VAL A 26 3.06 -20.61 13.93
CA VAL A 26 4.25 -20.54 13.08
C VAL A 26 4.01 -21.27 11.76
N ALA A 27 3.41 -22.47 11.80
CA ALA A 27 3.07 -23.21 10.59
C ALA A 27 2.09 -22.41 9.70
N ALA A 28 1.03 -21.85 10.28
CA ALA A 28 0.03 -21.05 9.56
C ALA A 28 0.64 -19.77 8.94
N LEU A 29 1.48 -19.04 9.69
CA LEU A 29 2.15 -17.85 9.19
C LEU A 29 3.18 -18.17 8.11
N THR A 30 3.85 -19.33 8.22
CA THR A 30 4.80 -19.80 7.20
C THR A 30 4.09 -20.12 5.90
N ASP A 31 2.95 -20.82 5.96
CA ASP A 31 2.12 -21.11 4.80
C ASP A 31 1.58 -19.83 4.15
N THR A 32 1.06 -18.91 4.97
CA THR A 32 0.59 -17.59 4.51
C THR A 32 1.70 -16.80 3.81
N ARG A 33 2.90 -16.76 4.41
CA ARG A 33 4.07 -16.09 3.81
C ARG A 33 4.44 -16.72 2.47
N SER A 34 4.45 -18.05 2.39
CA SER A 34 4.76 -18.79 1.17
C SER A 34 3.77 -18.46 0.05
N SER A 35 2.47 -18.53 0.38
CA SER A 35 1.36 -18.16 -0.51
C SER A 35 1.51 -16.72 -1.04
N LEU A 36 1.69 -15.74 -0.16
CA LEU A 36 1.81 -14.33 -0.55
C LEU A 36 3.08 -14.05 -1.36
N ALA A 37 4.20 -14.70 -1.03
CA ALA A 37 5.44 -14.56 -1.78
C ALA A 37 5.29 -15.10 -3.21
N SER A 38 4.57 -16.22 -3.38
CA SER A 38 4.33 -16.82 -4.70
C SER A 38 3.44 -15.97 -5.60
N ALA A 39 2.54 -15.17 -5.02
CA ALA A 39 1.57 -14.36 -5.74
C ALA A 39 2.17 -13.10 -6.41
N ASN A 40 3.42 -12.74 -6.11
CA ASN A 40 4.15 -11.61 -6.69
C ASN A 40 3.39 -10.24 -6.71
N LEU A 41 2.52 -10.02 -5.72
CA LEU A 41 1.60 -8.87 -5.69
C LEU A 41 2.29 -7.51 -5.75
N ARG A 42 3.50 -7.41 -5.17
CA ARG A 42 4.28 -6.18 -5.15
C ARG A 42 4.68 -5.74 -6.56
N ASP A 43 5.25 -6.65 -7.34
CA ASP A 43 5.77 -6.32 -8.66
C ASP A 43 4.61 -6.12 -9.64
N THR A 44 3.52 -6.89 -9.49
CA THR A 44 2.26 -6.65 -10.23
C THR A 44 1.69 -5.26 -9.93
N HIS A 45 1.59 -4.86 -8.67
CA HIS A 45 1.10 -3.53 -8.30
C HIS A 45 2.02 -2.43 -8.84
N TRP A 46 3.34 -2.61 -8.77
CA TRP A 46 4.30 -1.66 -9.32
C TRP A 46 4.15 -1.50 -10.84
N ALA A 47 4.00 -2.61 -11.57
CA ALA A 47 3.83 -2.59 -13.03
C ALA A 47 2.52 -1.89 -13.42
N LEU A 48 1.40 -2.30 -12.83
CA LEU A 48 0.09 -1.69 -13.10
C LEU A 48 0.05 -0.22 -12.69
N GLY A 49 0.59 0.12 -11.53
CA GLY A 49 0.69 1.49 -11.04
C GLY A 49 1.55 2.36 -11.94
N SER A 50 2.66 1.82 -12.46
CA SER A 50 3.55 2.54 -13.39
C SER A 50 2.90 2.76 -14.75
N THR A 51 2.15 1.77 -15.26
CA THR A 51 1.33 1.93 -16.49
C THR A 51 0.24 2.98 -16.30
N LEU A 52 -0.50 2.93 -15.18
CA LEU A 52 -1.52 3.92 -14.83
C LEU A 52 -0.93 5.32 -14.73
N LEU A 53 0.20 5.47 -14.01
CA LEU A 53 0.87 6.76 -13.85
C LEU A 53 1.31 7.32 -15.20
N GLY A 54 1.96 6.51 -16.04
CA GLY A 54 2.42 6.94 -17.36
C GLY A 54 1.27 7.34 -18.28
N LEU A 55 0.38 6.39 -18.60
CA LEU A 55 -0.71 6.61 -19.55
C LEU A 55 -1.74 7.61 -19.02
N GLY A 56 -2.12 7.49 -17.75
CA GLY A 56 -3.09 8.37 -17.13
C GLY A 56 -2.60 9.82 -17.10
N THR A 57 -1.33 10.06 -16.78
CA THR A 57 -0.74 11.40 -16.83
C THR A 57 -0.72 11.93 -18.27
N SER A 58 -0.32 11.11 -19.25
CA SER A 58 -0.33 11.53 -20.66
C SER A 58 -1.73 11.98 -21.11
N PHE A 59 -2.78 11.21 -20.80
CA PHE A 59 -4.15 11.59 -21.16
C PHE A 59 -4.67 12.82 -20.40
N ALA A 60 -4.30 12.96 -19.12
CA ALA A 60 -4.65 14.14 -18.33
C ALA A 60 -4.05 15.44 -18.89
N ILE A 61 -2.92 15.36 -19.59
CA ILE A 61 -2.29 16.49 -20.29
C ILE A 61 -2.81 16.64 -21.72
N GLU A 62 -3.02 15.54 -22.45
CA GLU A 62 -3.52 15.56 -23.83
C GLU A 62 -4.85 16.30 -23.95
N GLY A 63 -5.81 16.03 -23.07
CA GLY A 63 -7.14 16.66 -23.07
C GLY A 63 -7.12 18.20 -23.06
N PRO A 64 -6.51 18.85 -22.05
CA PRO A 64 -6.40 20.31 -22.01
C PRO A 64 -5.57 20.88 -23.15
N VAL A 65 -4.48 20.21 -23.57
CA VAL A 65 -3.67 20.65 -24.72
C VAL A 65 -4.49 20.64 -26.01
N ASN A 66 -5.19 19.54 -26.31
CA ASN A 66 -6.07 19.43 -27.48
C ASN A 66 -7.17 20.50 -27.46
N THR A 67 -7.77 20.76 -26.29
CA THR A 67 -8.78 21.80 -26.13
C THR A 67 -8.21 23.18 -26.46
N PHE A 68 -7.03 23.50 -25.91
CA PHE A 68 -6.36 24.77 -26.18
C PHE A 68 -6.02 24.93 -27.66
N MET A 69 -5.45 23.90 -28.29
CA MET A 69 -5.09 23.93 -29.71
C MET A 69 -6.30 24.15 -30.63
N ARG A 70 -7.47 23.63 -30.26
CA ARG A 70 -8.70 23.77 -31.07
C ARG A 70 -9.47 25.06 -30.81
N ALA A 71 -9.50 25.53 -29.57
CA ALA A 71 -10.35 26.64 -29.16
C ALA A 71 -9.60 27.95 -28.88
N GLY A 72 -8.26 27.93 -28.85
CA GLY A 72 -7.40 29.06 -28.47
C GLY A 72 -7.49 29.46 -26.99
N LYS A 73 -8.21 28.68 -26.17
CA LYS A 73 -8.40 28.91 -24.74
C LYS A 73 -8.74 27.60 -24.03
N LEU A 74 -8.45 27.57 -22.74
CA LEU A 74 -8.80 26.47 -21.85
C LEU A 74 -10.13 26.78 -21.14
N PHE A 75 -10.98 25.77 -20.97
CA PHE A 75 -12.24 25.87 -20.23
C PHE A 75 -12.15 24.96 -19.01
N PRO A 76 -11.55 25.42 -17.90
CA PRO A 76 -11.29 24.55 -16.76
C PRO A 76 -12.58 24.34 -15.96
N GLY A 77 -13.31 23.27 -16.31
CA GLY A 77 -14.44 22.78 -15.54
C GLY A 77 -13.99 21.95 -14.33
N PRO A 78 -14.92 21.58 -13.43
CA PRO A 78 -14.61 20.77 -12.23
C PRO A 78 -13.81 19.50 -12.52
N HIS A 79 -14.11 18.80 -13.62
CA HIS A 79 -13.39 17.59 -14.03
C HIS A 79 -11.91 17.83 -14.34
N LEU A 80 -11.55 19.01 -14.86
CA LEU A 80 -10.16 19.34 -15.20
C LEU A 80 -9.33 19.57 -13.94
N TYR A 81 -9.92 20.24 -12.94
CA TYR A 81 -9.30 20.41 -11.63
C TYR A 81 -9.19 19.08 -10.87
N ALA A 82 -10.22 18.24 -10.93
CA ALA A 82 -10.20 16.90 -10.34
C ALA A 82 -9.11 16.02 -10.99
N GLY A 83 -9.03 16.00 -12.32
CA GLY A 83 -8.00 15.26 -13.05
C GLY A 83 -6.58 15.75 -12.72
N ALA A 84 -6.37 17.07 -12.67
CA ALA A 84 -5.09 17.64 -12.25
C ALA A 84 -4.72 17.25 -10.80
N GLY A 85 -5.70 17.29 -9.89
CA GLY A 85 -5.51 16.83 -8.51
C GLY A 85 -5.16 15.34 -8.42
N CYS A 86 -5.82 14.50 -9.22
CA CYS A 86 -5.55 13.06 -9.27
C CYS A 86 -4.10 12.78 -9.69
N VAL A 87 -3.59 13.46 -10.73
CA VAL A 87 -2.19 13.34 -11.18
C VAL A 87 -1.20 13.76 -10.08
N VAL A 88 -1.50 14.82 -9.32
CA VAL A 88 -0.67 15.23 -8.18
C VAL A 88 -0.64 14.14 -7.10
N PHE A 89 -1.78 13.55 -6.75
CA PHE A 89 -1.84 12.47 -5.77
C PHE A 89 -1.08 11.23 -6.23
N TRP A 90 -1.19 10.84 -7.51
CA TRP A 90 -0.40 9.74 -8.05
C TRP A 90 1.10 10.01 -8.00
N ALA A 91 1.54 11.22 -8.37
CA ALA A 91 2.95 11.60 -8.32
C ALA A 91 3.51 11.56 -6.88
N LEU A 92 2.77 12.11 -5.91
CA LEU A 92 3.16 12.08 -4.49
C LEU A 92 3.19 10.65 -3.95
N ALA A 93 2.18 9.82 -4.29
CA ALA A 93 2.15 8.44 -3.88
C ALA A 93 3.35 7.65 -4.46
N ALA A 94 3.64 7.80 -5.74
CA ALA A 94 4.79 7.16 -6.39
C ALA A 94 6.12 7.57 -5.75
N ALA A 95 6.27 8.84 -5.35
CA ALA A 95 7.47 9.36 -4.70
C ALA A 95 7.77 8.73 -3.32
N LEU A 96 6.77 8.16 -2.65
CA LEU A 96 6.94 7.48 -1.35
C LEU A 96 7.51 6.06 -1.47
N THR A 97 7.52 5.48 -2.69
CA THR A 97 7.95 4.09 -2.93
C THR A 97 9.35 3.78 -2.39
N PRO A 98 10.40 4.63 -2.55
CA PRO A 98 11.73 4.33 -2.01
C PRO A 98 11.75 4.26 -0.47
N GLN A 99 10.93 5.06 0.21
CA GLN A 99 10.83 5.01 1.68
C GLN A 99 10.04 3.77 2.15
N MET A 100 8.98 3.40 1.43
CA MET A 100 8.22 2.16 1.70
C MET A 100 9.09 0.90 1.53
N GLN A 101 9.93 0.87 0.49
CA GLN A 101 10.87 -0.22 0.25
C GLN A 101 11.91 -0.36 1.37
N LYS A 102 12.24 0.74 2.07
CA LYS A 102 13.09 0.76 3.27
C LYS A 102 12.34 0.36 4.56
N GLY A 103 11.06 0.02 4.47
CA GLY A 103 10.26 -0.41 5.63
C GLY A 103 9.57 0.72 6.39
N SER A 104 9.45 1.93 5.83
CA SER A 104 8.71 3.01 6.49
C SER A 104 7.20 2.79 6.42
N ASP A 105 6.59 2.51 7.57
CA ASP A 105 5.13 2.35 7.68
C ASP A 105 4.37 3.66 7.49
N THR A 106 4.93 4.80 7.95
CA THR A 106 4.34 6.11 7.68
C THR A 106 4.26 6.39 6.19
N ALA A 107 5.31 6.06 5.42
CA ALA A 107 5.30 6.22 3.97
C ALA A 107 4.27 5.30 3.30
N ARG A 108 4.09 4.07 3.83
CA ARG A 108 3.10 3.11 3.33
C ARG A 108 1.68 3.61 3.55
N VAL A 109 1.36 4.06 4.77
CA VAL A 109 0.03 4.59 5.09
C VAL A 109 -0.26 5.86 4.29
N ALA A 110 0.72 6.75 4.15
CA ALA A 110 0.58 7.95 3.31
C ALA A 110 0.36 7.60 1.83
N HIS A 111 1.09 6.64 1.27
CA HIS A 111 0.89 6.17 -0.11
C HIS A 111 -0.53 5.62 -0.31
N ILE A 112 -1.02 4.79 0.60
CA ILE A 112 -2.39 4.25 0.55
C ILE A 112 -3.40 5.40 0.62
N GLY A 113 -3.25 6.31 1.59
CA GLY A 113 -4.15 7.45 1.77
C GLY A 113 -4.21 8.37 0.54
N LEU A 114 -3.07 8.66 -0.08
CA LEU A 114 -3.01 9.47 -1.31
C LEU A 114 -3.73 8.80 -2.49
N ASN A 115 -3.55 7.48 -2.67
CA ASN A 115 -4.27 6.75 -3.71
C ASN A 115 -5.77 6.68 -3.43
N SER A 116 -6.18 6.48 -2.18
CA SER A 116 -7.59 6.48 -1.79
C SER A 116 -8.24 7.86 -1.99
N ALA A 117 -7.53 8.94 -1.67
CA ALA A 117 -7.99 10.30 -1.93
C ALA A 117 -8.11 10.59 -3.43
N GLY A 118 -7.14 10.14 -4.23
CA GLY A 118 -7.19 10.27 -5.69
C GLY A 118 -8.32 9.48 -6.34
N LEU A 119 -8.71 8.34 -5.76
CA LEU A 119 -9.87 7.55 -6.21
C LEU A 119 -11.21 8.21 -5.88
N ALA A 120 -11.25 9.09 -4.88
CA ALA A 120 -12.47 9.78 -4.44
C ALA A 120 -12.77 11.08 -5.21
N LEU A 121 -11.85 11.54 -6.07
CA LEU A 121 -12.02 12.67 -6.98
C LEU A 121 -12.77 12.25 -8.25
#